data_AF-M1ZV74-F1
#
_entry.id   AF-M1ZV74-F1
#
_cell.length_a   1.000
_cell.length_b   1.000
_cell.length_c   1.000
_cell.angle_alpha   90.00
_cell.angle_beta   90.00
_cell.angle_gamma   90.00
#
_symmetry.space_group_name_H-M   'P 1'
#
loop_
_entity.id
_entity.type
_entity.pdbx_description
1 polymer ?
#
loop_
_entity_poly.entity_id
_entity_poly.type
_entity_poly.pdbx_seq_one_letter_code
_entity_poly.pdbx_strand_id
1 'polypeptide(L)'
;YTSIFCRDKIENVFFRFSRNMISTERKLKLKLYPTLAFAVIFPFLMLIGSFSKYESVSQAFNEFSKGNYYFSIYLSVLMLVASIELLSQSEKYKGSWIYIVLPIDNPGKIQKGALKGFIFRYIFPVFLSVCIIFLIICGLRILPDIIVMFFSMMILIVAVQSLYKKELPFYKDFQSNGEGSITTVLVSGGLTGIFFGLHKLIRNLIKYSFSIYIYIGVLIIINMILWKKIFNISWKQAQQKDEKESSKI
;
A
#
# COMPACT_ATOMS: atom_id res chain seq x y z
N TYR A 1 -22.25 7.60 0.14
CA TYR A 1 -21.09 6.81 0.61
C TYR A 1 -19.72 7.46 0.37
N THR A 2 -19.41 8.03 -0.80
CA THR A 2 -18.06 8.58 -1.06
C THR A 2 -17.74 9.95 -0.42
N SER A 3 -18.76 10.69 0.06
CA SER A 3 -18.58 12.00 0.71
C SER A 3 -17.90 11.95 2.09
N ILE A 4 -17.90 10.80 2.76
CA ILE A 4 -17.29 10.65 4.09
C ILE A 4 -15.74 10.60 4.00
N PHE A 5 -15.21 10.01 2.93
CA PHE A 5 -13.77 9.73 2.79
C PHE A 5 -13.01 10.75 1.92
N CYS A 6 -13.73 11.48 1.07
CA CYS A 6 -13.20 12.54 0.21
C CYS A 6 -13.92 13.85 0.54
N ARG A 7 -13.23 14.76 1.25
CA ARG A 7 -13.78 16.08 1.59
C ARG A 7 -13.86 17.01 0.38
N ASP A 8 -12.95 16.83 -0.58
CA ASP A 8 -12.86 17.65 -1.78
C ASP A 8 -13.61 17.00 -2.96
N LYS A 9 -14.32 17.82 -3.76
CA LYS A 9 -15.11 17.35 -4.90
C LYS A 9 -14.23 16.70 -5.98
N ILE A 10 -13.06 17.28 -6.26
CA ILE A 10 -12.09 16.78 -7.25
C ILE A 10 -11.53 15.44 -6.78
N GLU A 11 -11.16 15.35 -5.49
CA GLU A 11 -10.68 14.11 -4.88
C GLU A 11 -11.73 12.97 -5.00
N ASN A 12 -13.01 13.27 -4.77
CA ASN A 12 -14.11 12.31 -4.91
C ASN A 12 -14.36 11.86 -6.36
N VAL A 13 -14.24 12.78 -7.33
CA VAL A 13 -14.35 12.44 -8.76
C VAL A 13 -13.24 11.48 -9.16
N PHE A 14 -11.99 11.77 -8.81
CA PHE A 14 -10.86 10.90 -9.17
C PHE A 14 -10.82 9.59 -8.37
N PHE A 15 -11.37 9.58 -7.16
CA PHE A 15 -11.64 8.34 -6.43
C PHE A 15 -12.55 7.39 -7.22
N ARG A 16 -13.67 7.91 -7.73
CA ARG A 16 -14.63 7.12 -8.52
C ARG A 16 -14.05 6.72 -9.88
N PHE A 17 -13.40 7.66 -10.54
CA PHE A 17 -12.73 7.41 -11.81
C PHE A 17 -11.72 6.27 -11.70
N SER A 18 -10.79 6.35 -10.74
CA SER A 18 -9.78 5.31 -10.49
C SER A 18 -10.43 3.96 -10.21
N ARG A 19 -11.43 3.91 -9.31
CA ARG A 19 -12.14 2.67 -8.99
C ARG A 19 -12.77 2.02 -10.23
N ASN A 20 -13.38 2.82 -11.11
CA ASN A 20 -13.98 2.34 -12.35
C ASN A 20 -12.91 1.87 -13.34
N MET A 21 -11.81 2.61 -13.46
CA MET A 21 -10.73 2.29 -14.39
C MET A 21 -10.09 0.95 -14.04
N ILE A 22 -9.72 0.75 -12.76
CA ILE A 22 -9.07 -0.48 -12.30
C ILE A 22 -10.01 -1.69 -12.32
N SER A 23 -11.34 -1.49 -12.24
CA SER A 23 -12.28 -2.60 -12.42
C SER A 23 -12.46 -3.02 -13.89
N THR A 24 -12.29 -2.09 -14.82
CA THR A 24 -12.59 -2.31 -16.24
C THR A 24 -11.38 -2.80 -17.01
N GLU A 25 -10.18 -2.25 -16.77
CA GLU A 25 -9.00 -2.61 -17.54
C GLU A 25 -8.52 -4.05 -17.29
N ARG A 26 -8.59 -4.90 -18.32
CA ARG A 26 -8.17 -6.29 -18.24
C ARG A 26 -6.67 -6.43 -18.01
N LYS A 27 -5.83 -5.71 -18.76
CA LYS A 27 -4.36 -5.78 -18.62
C LYS A 27 -3.90 -5.39 -17.22
N LEU A 28 -4.49 -4.35 -16.64
CA LEU A 28 -4.21 -3.95 -15.26
C LEU A 28 -4.56 -5.06 -14.26
N LYS A 29 -5.72 -5.71 -14.39
CA LYS A 29 -6.14 -6.84 -13.54
C LYS A 29 -5.19 -8.04 -13.66
N LEU A 30 -4.73 -8.36 -14.88
CA LEU A 30 -3.81 -9.46 -15.11
C LEU A 30 -2.45 -9.26 -14.42
N LYS A 31 -1.99 -8.01 -14.26
CA LYS A 31 -0.80 -7.71 -13.45
C LYS A 31 -1.11 -7.61 -11.95
N LEU A 32 -2.24 -7.01 -11.59
CA LEU A 32 -2.61 -6.76 -10.20
C LEU A 32 -2.99 -8.04 -9.42
N TYR A 33 -3.77 -8.93 -10.02
CA TYR A 33 -4.32 -10.09 -9.31
C TYR A 33 -3.24 -11.07 -8.83
N PRO A 34 -2.18 -11.39 -9.61
CA PRO A 34 -1.06 -12.15 -9.09
C PRO A 34 -0.42 -11.50 -7.85
N THR A 35 -0.16 -10.19 -7.86
CA THR A 35 0.40 -9.49 -6.70
C THR A 35 -0.52 -9.52 -5.48
N LEU A 36 -1.83 -9.35 -5.68
CA LEU A 36 -2.81 -9.48 -4.59
C LEU A 36 -2.89 -10.91 -4.06
N ALA A 37 -2.81 -11.93 -4.93
CA ALA A 37 -2.77 -13.33 -4.53
C ALA A 37 -1.52 -13.63 -3.70
N PHE A 38 -0.34 -13.13 -4.12
CA PHE A 38 0.88 -13.25 -3.33
C PHE A 38 0.78 -12.53 -1.99
N ALA A 39 0.14 -11.36 -1.93
CA ALA A 39 -0.12 -10.67 -0.67
C ALA A 39 -0.95 -11.53 0.30
N VAL A 40 -1.90 -12.31 -0.21
CA VAL A 40 -2.68 -13.25 0.61
C VAL A 40 -1.84 -14.46 1.00
N ILE A 41 -1.13 -15.10 0.07
CA ILE A 41 -0.49 -16.40 0.27
C ILE A 41 0.80 -16.30 1.11
N PHE A 42 1.64 -15.30 0.86
CA PHE A 42 2.98 -15.20 1.45
C PHE A 42 3.04 -15.17 2.99
N PRO A 43 2.16 -14.46 3.73
CA PRO A 43 2.19 -14.52 5.20
C PRO A 43 1.97 -15.95 5.73
N PHE A 44 1.31 -16.83 4.97
CA PHE A 44 1.06 -18.22 5.34
C PHE A 44 2.18 -19.18 4.90
N LEU A 45 3.14 -18.75 4.06
CA LEU A 45 4.28 -19.61 3.73
C LEU A 45 5.15 -19.92 4.96
N MET A 46 5.26 -18.98 5.91
CA MET A 46 5.95 -19.23 7.19
C MET A 46 5.24 -20.29 8.06
N LEU A 47 3.93 -20.49 7.89
CA LEU A 47 3.19 -21.56 8.56
C LEU A 47 3.57 -22.92 8.01
N ILE A 48 3.67 -23.03 6.68
CA ILE A 48 4.00 -24.29 5.99
C ILE A 48 5.36 -24.82 6.47
N GLY A 49 6.36 -23.95 6.57
CA GLY A 49 7.69 -24.34 7.09
C GLY A 49 7.71 -24.74 8.57
N SER A 50 6.68 -24.40 9.35
CA SER A 50 6.58 -24.82 10.75
C SER A 50 5.95 -26.21 10.89
N PHE A 51 5.03 -26.60 9.99
CA PHE A 51 4.41 -27.93 10.03
C PHE A 51 5.40 -29.08 9.86
N SER A 52 6.52 -28.87 9.16
CA SER A 52 7.58 -29.88 9.05
C SER A 52 8.41 -30.04 10.32
N LYS A 53 8.33 -29.10 11.26
CA LYS A 53 9.13 -29.08 12.50
C LYS A 53 8.43 -29.72 13.70
N TYR A 54 7.11 -29.85 13.67
CA TYR A 54 6.30 -30.39 14.77
C TYR A 54 5.63 -31.70 14.37
N GLU A 55 5.62 -32.67 15.28
CA GLU A 55 5.07 -34.02 15.03
C GLU A 55 3.53 -34.02 14.88
N SER A 56 2.84 -32.99 15.36
CA SER A 56 1.37 -32.87 15.26
C SER A 56 0.93 -31.49 14.78
N VAL A 57 -0.08 -31.48 13.90
CA VAL A 57 -0.76 -30.27 13.40
C VAL A 57 -1.31 -29.43 14.56
N SER A 58 -1.87 -30.08 15.59
CA SER A 58 -2.41 -29.40 16.78
C SER A 58 -1.32 -28.61 17.52
N GLN A 59 -0.14 -29.22 17.67
CA GLN A 59 0.99 -28.60 18.36
C GLN A 59 1.55 -27.42 17.56
N ALA A 60 1.66 -27.56 16.24
CA ALA A 60 2.06 -26.47 15.34
C ALA A 60 1.10 -25.27 15.43
N PHE A 61 -0.22 -25.52 15.45
CA PHE A 61 -1.23 -24.46 15.59
C PHE A 61 -1.16 -23.75 16.95
N ASN A 62 -0.93 -24.48 18.05
CA ASN A 62 -0.82 -23.90 19.38
C ASN A 62 0.43 -23.00 19.51
N GLU A 63 1.57 -23.47 19.01
CA GLU A 63 2.81 -22.69 18.96
C GLU A 63 2.67 -21.45 18.07
N PHE A 64 1.98 -21.58 16.93
CA PHE A 64 1.72 -20.45 16.06
C PHE A 64 0.81 -19.40 16.69
N SER A 65 -0.28 -19.84 17.34
CA SER A 65 -1.24 -18.95 18.02
C SER A 65 -0.56 -18.13 19.12
N LYS A 66 0.33 -18.76 19.89
CA LYS A 66 1.07 -18.12 20.98
C LYS A 66 2.29 -17.35 20.51
N GLY A 67 2.91 -17.74 19.41
CA GLY A 67 4.13 -17.17 18.87
C GLY A 67 3.98 -15.79 18.23
N ASN A 68 5.10 -15.33 17.65
CA ASN A 68 5.23 -14.05 16.97
C ASN A 68 5.07 -14.16 15.44
N TYR A 69 4.48 -15.26 14.97
CA TYR A 69 4.36 -15.49 13.53
C TYR A 69 3.39 -14.53 12.83
N TYR A 70 2.50 -13.86 13.57
CA TYR A 70 1.63 -12.81 13.03
C TYR A 70 2.38 -11.65 12.39
N PHE A 71 3.67 -11.45 12.69
CA PHE A 71 4.49 -10.47 11.97
C PHE A 71 4.68 -10.81 10.48
N SER A 72 4.39 -12.04 10.04
CA SER A 72 4.43 -12.40 8.61
C SER A 72 3.42 -11.62 7.77
N ILE A 73 2.40 -11.00 8.37
CA ILE A 73 1.48 -10.03 7.72
C ILE A 73 2.27 -8.88 7.05
N TYR A 74 3.47 -8.54 7.52
CA TYR A 74 4.33 -7.56 6.83
C TYR A 74 4.73 -8.00 5.41
N LEU A 75 4.74 -9.30 5.10
CA LEU A 75 4.91 -9.79 3.72
C LEU A 75 3.71 -9.42 2.83
N SER A 76 2.49 -9.48 3.39
CA SER A 76 1.30 -8.95 2.71
C SER A 76 1.42 -7.46 2.49
N VAL A 77 1.85 -6.70 3.52
CA VAL A 77 2.05 -5.25 3.42
C VAL A 77 3.04 -4.92 2.32
N LEU A 78 4.17 -5.63 2.23
CA LEU A 78 5.16 -5.45 1.17
C LEU A 78 4.53 -5.60 -0.22
N MET A 79 3.79 -6.69 -0.47
CA MET A 79 3.17 -6.94 -1.78
C MET A 79 2.09 -5.91 -2.11
N LEU A 80 1.29 -5.50 -1.11
CA LEU A 80 0.27 -4.47 -1.29
C LEU A 80 0.88 -3.10 -1.59
N VAL A 81 1.97 -2.71 -0.92
CA VAL A 81 2.69 -1.47 -1.19
C VAL A 81 3.34 -1.50 -2.58
N ALA A 82 3.95 -2.61 -2.98
CA ALA A 82 4.55 -2.75 -4.30
C ALA A 82 3.52 -2.60 -5.44
N SER A 83 2.25 -2.98 -5.20
CA SER A 83 1.18 -2.84 -6.18
C SER A 83 0.81 -1.39 -6.54
N ILE A 84 1.29 -0.39 -5.77
CA ILE A 84 1.02 1.04 -6.02
C ILE A 84 1.57 1.50 -7.37
N GLU A 85 2.69 0.96 -7.85
CA GLU A 85 3.24 1.33 -9.15
C GLU A 85 2.25 1.04 -10.30
N LEU A 86 1.43 0.01 -10.18
CA LEU A 86 0.42 -0.32 -11.20
C LEU A 86 -0.62 0.79 -11.37
N LEU A 87 -0.79 1.69 -10.39
CA LEU A 87 -1.71 2.82 -10.47
C LEU A 87 -1.27 3.86 -11.53
N SER A 88 0.01 3.93 -11.88
CA SER A 88 0.49 4.84 -12.92
C SER A 88 0.35 4.24 -14.32
N GLN A 89 0.08 2.93 -14.45
CA GLN A 89 0.07 2.20 -15.71
C GLN A 89 -1.35 2.03 -16.28
N SER A 90 -1.51 2.12 -17.60
CA SER A 90 -2.76 1.87 -18.32
C SER A 90 -2.50 1.49 -19.77
N GLU A 91 -3.40 0.68 -20.34
CA GLU A 91 -3.38 0.38 -21.77
C GLU A 91 -3.79 1.60 -22.61
N LYS A 92 -4.63 2.46 -22.02
CA LYS A 92 -5.13 3.70 -22.61
C LYS A 92 -4.39 4.91 -22.08
N TYR A 93 -3.08 4.76 -21.79
CA TYR A 93 -2.24 5.80 -21.20
C TYR A 93 -2.25 7.13 -21.98
N LYS A 94 -2.41 7.08 -23.31
CA LYS A 94 -2.55 8.27 -24.16
C LYS A 94 -3.70 9.17 -23.74
N GLY A 95 -4.74 8.62 -23.11
CA GLY A 95 -5.88 9.36 -22.56
C GLY A 95 -5.56 10.26 -21.36
N SER A 96 -4.37 10.13 -20.76
CA SER A 96 -3.93 10.94 -19.62
C SER A 96 -3.75 12.43 -19.95
N TRP A 97 -3.69 12.81 -21.23
CA TRP A 97 -3.70 14.21 -21.67
C TRP A 97 -4.88 15.01 -21.10
N ILE A 98 -6.00 14.32 -20.79
CA ILE A 98 -7.19 14.93 -20.21
C ILE A 98 -6.91 15.65 -18.88
N TYR A 99 -5.93 15.19 -18.10
CA TYR A 99 -5.61 15.81 -16.82
C TYR A 99 -5.05 17.22 -16.98
N ILE A 100 -4.36 17.49 -18.09
CA ILE A 100 -3.70 18.78 -18.37
C ILE A 100 -4.71 19.83 -18.83
N VAL A 101 -5.76 19.41 -19.56
CA VAL A 101 -6.80 20.31 -20.07
C VAL A 101 -7.92 20.59 -19.08
N LEU A 102 -8.05 19.79 -18.01
CA LEU A 102 -9.04 20.06 -16.96
C LEU A 102 -8.60 21.27 -16.13
N PRO A 103 -9.52 22.21 -15.80
CA PRO A 103 -9.23 23.38 -14.96
C PRO A 103 -9.13 22.97 -13.49
N ILE A 104 -8.08 22.22 -13.15
CA ILE A 104 -7.80 21.72 -11.80
C ILE A 104 -6.59 22.46 -11.28
N ASP A 105 -6.71 23.24 -10.22
CA ASP A 105 -5.58 24.06 -9.71
C ASP A 105 -4.46 23.22 -9.05
N ASN A 106 -4.81 22.05 -8.50
CA ASN A 106 -3.91 21.23 -7.69
C ASN A 106 -3.92 19.76 -8.15
N PRO A 107 -2.88 19.29 -8.88
CA PRO A 107 -2.80 17.91 -9.35
C PRO A 107 -2.64 16.88 -8.22
N GLY A 108 -2.19 17.31 -7.03
CA GLY A 108 -2.13 16.45 -5.85
C GLY A 108 -3.50 15.93 -5.43
N LYS A 109 -4.59 16.67 -5.70
CA LYS A 109 -5.97 16.20 -5.47
C LYS A 109 -6.35 15.03 -6.38
N ILE A 110 -5.85 15.01 -7.61
CA ILE A 110 -6.06 13.93 -8.59
C ILE A 110 -5.41 12.65 -8.06
N GLN A 111 -4.11 12.72 -7.75
CA GLN A 111 -3.35 11.57 -7.23
C GLN A 111 -3.93 11.04 -5.92
N LYS A 112 -4.28 11.94 -4.99
CA LYS A 112 -4.88 11.55 -3.71
C LYS A 112 -6.20 10.80 -3.89
N GLY A 113 -7.07 11.31 -4.78
CA GLY A 113 -8.34 10.66 -5.10
C GLY A 113 -8.11 9.29 -5.72
N ALA A 114 -7.25 9.21 -6.73
CA ALA A 114 -6.95 7.97 -7.42
C ALA A 114 -6.34 6.90 -6.51
N LEU A 115 -5.40 7.29 -5.66
CA LEU A 115 -4.74 6.42 -4.68
C LEU A 115 -5.75 5.87 -3.66
N LYS A 116 -6.62 6.73 -3.12
CA LYS A 116 -7.70 6.27 -2.24
C LYS A 116 -8.64 5.30 -2.96
N GLY A 117 -8.97 5.55 -4.22
CA GLY A 117 -9.79 4.65 -5.03
C GLY A 117 -9.19 3.25 -5.09
N PHE A 118 -7.88 3.16 -5.33
CA PHE A 118 -7.14 1.90 -5.36
C PHE A 118 -7.08 1.22 -3.97
N ILE A 119 -6.77 1.99 -2.92
CA ILE A 119 -6.71 1.48 -1.54
C ILE A 119 -8.04 0.83 -1.15
N PHE A 120 -9.15 1.55 -1.30
CA PHE A 120 -10.47 1.06 -0.89
C PHE A 120 -10.98 -0.10 -1.74
N ARG A 121 -10.58 -0.18 -3.00
CA ARG A 121 -11.05 -1.24 -3.90
C ARG A 121 -10.29 -2.55 -3.73
N TYR A 122 -8.98 -2.50 -3.52
CA TYR A 122 -8.13 -3.70 -3.53
C TYR A 122 -7.27 -3.86 -2.28
N ILE A 123 -6.47 -2.86 -1.90
CA ILE A 123 -5.52 -3.01 -0.79
C ILE A 123 -6.23 -3.27 0.52
N PHE A 124 -7.23 -2.45 0.87
CA PHE A 124 -7.93 -2.54 2.14
C PHE A 124 -8.69 -3.86 2.30
N PRO A 125 -9.53 -4.31 1.32
CA PRO A 125 -10.18 -5.62 1.41
C PRO A 125 -9.21 -6.79 1.55
N VAL A 126 -8.10 -6.78 0.80
CA VAL A 126 -7.10 -7.86 0.86
C VAL A 126 -6.38 -7.87 2.19
N PHE A 127 -5.89 -6.72 2.66
CA PHE A 127 -5.26 -6.61 3.98
C PHE A 127 -6.20 -7.08 5.09
N LEU A 128 -7.47 -6.66 5.04
CA LEU A 128 -8.48 -7.04 6.02
C LEU A 128 -8.75 -8.55 6.00
N SER A 129 -8.83 -9.18 4.82
CA SER A 129 -9.00 -10.63 4.72
C SER A 129 -7.86 -11.41 5.38
N VAL A 130 -6.61 -10.98 5.18
CA VAL A 130 -5.44 -11.60 5.85
C VAL A 130 -5.53 -11.40 7.36
N CYS A 131 -5.84 -10.17 7.81
CA CYS A 131 -5.95 -9.85 9.23
C CYS A 131 -7.04 -10.66 9.93
N ILE A 132 -8.20 -10.88 9.29
CA ILE A 132 -9.28 -11.71 9.84
C ILE A 132 -8.80 -13.15 10.08
N ILE A 133 -8.08 -13.74 9.12
CA ILE A 133 -7.55 -15.10 9.28
C ILE A 133 -6.56 -15.17 10.45
N PHE A 134 -5.64 -14.20 10.57
CA PHE A 134 -4.71 -14.16 11.70
C PHE A 134 -5.39 -13.87 13.05
N LEU A 135 -6.46 -13.09 13.08
CA LEU A 135 -7.26 -12.87 14.30
C LEU A 135 -7.98 -14.15 14.74
N ILE A 136 -8.45 -14.97 13.80
CA ILE A 136 -9.04 -16.28 14.13
C ILE A 136 -7.98 -17.21 14.74
N ILE A 137 -6.75 -17.20 14.21
CA ILE A 137 -5.70 -18.12 14.67
C ILE A 137 -5.03 -17.64 15.97
N CYS A 138 -4.67 -16.36 16.07
CA CYS A 138 -3.91 -15.79 17.19
C CYS A 138 -4.79 -15.09 18.25
N GLY A 139 -6.09 -14.95 17.99
CA GLY A 139 -7.05 -14.26 18.85
C GLY A 139 -6.92 -12.73 18.83
N LEU A 140 -7.71 -12.05 19.67
CA LEU A 140 -7.73 -10.59 19.78
C LEU A 140 -6.44 -9.97 20.37
N ARG A 141 -5.51 -10.80 20.86
CA ARG A 141 -4.22 -10.36 21.40
C ARG A 141 -3.40 -9.55 20.40
N ILE A 142 -3.49 -9.88 19.11
CA ILE A 142 -2.72 -9.24 18.04
C ILE A 142 -3.41 -8.00 17.46
N LEU A 143 -4.58 -7.62 17.98
CA LEU A 143 -5.35 -6.49 17.45
C LEU A 143 -4.56 -5.17 17.47
N PRO A 144 -3.84 -4.80 18.55
CA PRO A 144 -2.98 -3.61 18.54
C PRO A 144 -1.87 -3.68 17.48
N ASP A 145 -1.28 -4.87 17.29
CA ASP A 145 -0.22 -5.08 16.29
C ASP A 145 -0.76 -4.95 14.86
N ILE A 146 -1.98 -5.42 14.59
CA ILE A 146 -2.64 -5.24 13.30
C ILE A 146 -2.90 -3.75 13.02
N ILE A 147 -3.31 -2.98 14.03
CA ILE A 147 -3.51 -1.53 13.89
C ILE A 147 -2.18 -0.85 13.52
N VAL A 148 -1.09 -1.25 14.16
CA VAL A 148 0.26 -0.78 13.82
C VAL A 148 0.62 -1.12 12.38
N MET A 149 0.39 -2.37 11.94
CA MET A 149 0.67 -2.81 10.57
C MET A 149 -0.17 -2.03 9.55
N PHE A 150 -1.43 -1.76 9.85
CA PHE A 150 -2.31 -0.95 9.01
C PHE A 150 -1.78 0.47 8.82
N PHE A 151 -1.44 1.17 9.90
CA PHE A 151 -0.90 2.52 9.81
C PHE A 151 0.51 2.55 9.19
N SER A 152 1.33 1.52 9.43
CA SER A 152 2.61 1.35 8.74
C SER A 152 2.41 1.22 7.23
N MET A 153 1.47 0.37 6.80
CA MET A 153 1.11 0.20 5.39
C MET A 153 0.63 1.52 4.77
N MET A 154 -0.21 2.29 5.46
CA MET A 154 -0.67 3.59 4.97
C MET A 154 0.49 4.58 4.78
N ILE A 155 1.45 4.62 5.70
CA ILE A 155 2.67 5.45 5.57
C ILE A 155 3.50 4.98 4.38
N LEU A 156 3.73 3.67 4.26
CA LEU A 156 4.52 3.08 3.19
C LEU A 156 3.91 3.36 1.81
N ILE A 157 2.59 3.22 1.66
CA ILE A 157 1.88 3.55 0.43
C ILE A 157 2.13 5.02 0.03
N VAL A 158 2.00 5.94 0.98
CA VAL A 158 2.20 7.37 0.71
C VAL A 158 3.67 7.68 0.44
N ALA A 159 4.61 7.01 1.12
CA ALA A 159 6.05 7.15 0.90
C ALA A 159 6.48 6.62 -0.48
N VAL A 160 5.95 5.47 -0.92
CA VAL A 160 6.21 4.91 -2.24
C VAL A 160 5.54 5.75 -3.32
N GLN A 161 4.28 6.17 -3.14
CA GLN A 161 3.64 7.17 -4.03
C GLN A 161 4.47 8.46 -4.13
N SER A 162 5.22 8.80 -3.06
CA SER A 162 6.04 9.99 -3.01
C SER A 162 7.12 10.02 -4.10
N LEU A 163 7.60 8.83 -4.51
CA LEU A 163 8.60 8.62 -5.56
C LEU A 163 7.99 8.84 -6.96
N TYR A 164 6.69 8.57 -7.10
CA TYR A 164 5.91 8.79 -8.31
C TYR A 164 5.08 10.08 -8.25
N LYS A 165 5.39 11.06 -7.37
CA LYS A 165 4.61 12.30 -7.24
C LYS A 165 4.43 13.10 -8.51
N LYS A 166 5.29 12.89 -9.50
CA LYS A 166 5.26 13.60 -10.78
C LYS A 166 4.48 12.83 -11.85
N GLU A 167 3.97 11.66 -11.47
CA GLU A 167 3.31 10.70 -12.34
C GLU A 167 1.81 10.75 -12.04
N LEU A 168 1.02 11.21 -13.02
CA LEU A 168 -0.43 11.19 -12.89
C LEU A 168 -0.94 9.75 -12.94
N PRO A 169 -2.09 9.45 -12.32
CA PRO A 169 -2.63 8.09 -12.39
C PRO A 169 -2.90 7.70 -13.84
N PHE A 170 -2.53 6.48 -14.24
CA PHE A 170 -2.83 5.91 -15.56
C PHE A 170 -2.22 6.66 -16.75
N TYR A 171 -0.97 7.12 -16.61
CA TYR A 171 -0.29 7.93 -17.62
C TYR A 171 0.80 7.19 -18.41
N LYS A 172 1.23 6.01 -17.93
CA LYS A 172 2.28 5.18 -18.56
C LYS A 172 1.72 3.93 -19.22
N ASP A 173 2.37 3.48 -20.30
CA ASP A 173 2.10 2.16 -20.86
C ASP A 173 2.69 1.04 -19.98
N PHE A 174 2.13 -0.15 -20.12
CA PHE A 174 2.60 -1.37 -19.44
C PHE A 174 3.96 -1.88 -19.95
N GLN A 175 4.45 -1.42 -21.11
CA GLN A 175 5.68 -1.87 -21.76
C GLN A 175 6.92 -1.02 -21.46
N SER A 176 6.81 0.11 -20.73
CA SER A 176 8.02 0.87 -20.38
C SER A 176 8.89 0.03 -19.44
N ASN A 177 10.01 -0.47 -19.97
CA ASN A 177 11.06 -1.33 -19.41
C ASN A 177 10.94 -1.69 -17.91
N GLY A 178 11.00 -3.00 -17.62
CA GLY A 178 10.87 -3.60 -16.28
C GLY A 178 11.87 -3.18 -15.20
N GLU A 179 12.69 -2.16 -15.43
CA GLU A 179 13.60 -1.55 -14.46
C GLU A 179 12.85 -0.84 -13.31
N GLY A 180 11.66 -0.31 -13.59
CA GLY A 180 10.78 0.30 -12.58
C GLY A 180 10.31 -0.69 -11.52
N SER A 181 9.87 -1.88 -11.96
CA SER A 181 9.23 -2.87 -11.10
C SER A 181 10.17 -3.44 -10.02
N ILE A 182 11.43 -3.72 -10.36
CA ILE A 182 12.39 -4.27 -9.40
C ILE A 182 12.78 -3.21 -8.38
N THR A 183 13.01 -1.98 -8.83
CA THR A 183 13.34 -0.85 -7.96
C THR A 183 12.23 -0.58 -6.95
N THR A 184 10.98 -0.58 -7.39
CA THR A 184 9.80 -0.42 -6.51
C THR A 184 9.74 -1.53 -5.46
N VAL A 185 9.93 -2.78 -5.86
CA VAL A 185 9.91 -3.93 -4.94
C VAL A 185 11.05 -3.83 -3.92
N LEU A 186 12.25 -3.45 -4.33
CA LEU A 186 13.39 -3.28 -3.43
C LEU A 186 13.17 -2.14 -2.43
N VAL A 187 12.71 -0.98 -2.90
CA VAL A 187 12.45 0.18 -2.04
C VAL A 187 11.29 -0.11 -1.07
N SER A 188 10.19 -0.67 -1.57
CA SER A 188 9.05 -1.07 -0.72
C SER A 188 9.45 -2.15 0.27
N GLY A 189 10.27 -3.13 -0.13
CA GLY A 189 10.81 -4.16 0.74
C GLY A 189 11.71 -3.61 1.84
N GLY A 190 12.66 -2.74 1.49
CA GLY A 190 13.54 -2.08 2.44
C GLY A 190 12.79 -1.24 3.47
N LEU A 191 11.86 -0.40 3.01
CA LEU A 191 11.01 0.40 3.90
C LEU A 191 10.12 -0.48 4.78
N THR A 192 9.52 -1.53 4.21
CA THR A 192 8.70 -2.48 4.99
C THR A 192 9.52 -3.20 6.05
N GLY A 193 10.75 -3.59 5.72
CA GLY A 193 11.71 -4.19 6.65
C GLY A 193 12.05 -3.27 7.83
N ILE A 194 12.21 -1.96 7.59
CA ILE A 194 12.40 -0.97 8.66
C ILE A 194 11.21 -0.93 9.60
N PHE A 195 9.98 -0.85 9.07
CA PHE A 195 8.77 -0.84 9.91
C PHE A 195 8.58 -2.15 10.69
N PHE A 196 8.84 -3.30 10.06
CA PHE A 196 8.85 -4.59 10.74
C PHE A 196 9.88 -4.62 11.88
N GLY A 197 11.11 -4.17 11.62
CA GLY A 197 12.19 -4.14 12.60
C GLY A 197 11.86 -3.24 13.78
N LEU A 198 11.35 -2.03 13.52
CA LEU A 198 10.91 -1.08 14.56
C LEU A 198 9.78 -1.66 15.39
N HIS A 199 8.76 -2.23 14.76
CA HIS A 199 7.62 -2.82 15.47
C HIS A 199 8.07 -3.99 16.36
N LYS A 200 8.89 -4.90 15.83
CA LYS A 200 9.46 -6.02 16.59
C LYS A 200 10.35 -5.55 17.74
N LEU A 201 11.16 -4.52 17.52
CA LEU A 201 12.03 -3.92 18.53
C LEU A 201 11.23 -3.28 19.66
N ILE A 202 10.18 -2.52 19.35
CA ILE A 202 9.27 -1.92 20.34
C ILE A 202 8.60 -3.01 21.18
N ARG A 203 8.16 -4.09 20.54
CA ARG A 203 7.52 -5.21 21.22
C ARG A 203 8.48 -5.99 22.13
N ASN A 204 9.76 -6.03 21.80
CA ASN A 204 10.78 -6.75 22.57
C ASN A 204 11.41 -5.91 23.70
N LEU A 205 11.71 -4.63 23.44
CA LEU A 205 12.44 -3.77 24.40
C LEU A 205 11.56 -3.27 25.54
N ILE A 206 10.26 -3.07 25.29
CA ILE A 206 9.38 -2.48 26.28
C ILE A 206 8.44 -3.57 26.81
N LYS A 207 8.82 -4.18 27.94
CA LYS A 207 8.02 -5.19 28.66
C LYS A 207 6.59 -4.72 28.96
N TYR A 208 6.33 -3.41 28.95
CA TYR A 208 5.02 -2.84 29.18
C TYR A 208 4.14 -2.90 27.93
N SER A 209 2.96 -3.50 28.07
CA SER A 209 1.91 -3.53 27.05
C SER A 209 1.46 -2.14 26.59
N PHE A 210 1.82 -1.06 27.30
CA PHE A 210 1.42 0.31 26.96
C PHE A 210 2.20 0.90 25.76
N SER A 211 3.42 0.43 25.48
CA SER A 211 4.29 0.99 24.43
C SER A 211 3.69 0.92 23.03
N ILE A 212 2.96 -0.16 22.73
CA ILE A 212 2.31 -0.36 21.44
C ILE A 212 1.27 0.73 21.18
N TYR A 213 0.54 1.18 22.21
CA TYR A 213 -0.48 2.21 22.09
C TYR A 213 0.14 3.60 21.85
N ILE A 214 1.27 3.90 22.51
CA ILE A 214 2.04 5.11 22.20
C ILE A 214 2.52 5.07 20.74
N TYR A 215 3.04 3.92 20.30
CA TYR A 215 3.51 3.75 18.93
C TYR A 215 2.37 3.93 17.90
N ILE A 216 1.18 3.39 18.18
CA ILE A 216 -0.03 3.64 17.37
C ILE A 216 -0.31 5.14 17.28
N GLY A 217 -0.30 5.86 18.41
CA GLY A 217 -0.51 7.31 18.44
C GLY A 217 0.47 8.07 17.55
N VAL A 218 1.76 7.71 17.63
CA VAL A 218 2.81 8.29 16.78
C VAL A 218 2.55 8.01 15.30
N LEU A 219 2.21 6.76 14.93
CA LEU A 219 1.92 6.39 13.54
C LEU A 219 0.69 7.13 12.99
N ILE A 220 -0.33 7.38 13.80
CA ILE A 220 -1.50 8.17 13.40
C ILE A 220 -1.10 9.61 13.08
N ILE A 221 -0.31 10.25 13.95
CA ILE A 221 0.17 11.63 13.75
C ILE A 221 1.00 11.72 12.47
N ILE A 222 1.94 10.79 12.28
CA ILE A 222 2.78 10.73 11.08
C ILE A 222 1.91 10.56 9.83
N ASN A 223 0.92 9.67 9.85
CA ASN A 223 -0.03 9.52 8.75
C ASN A 223 -0.73 10.84 8.41
N MET A 224 -1.31 11.51 9.40
CA MET A 224 -2.02 12.78 9.18
C MET A 224 -1.12 13.84 8.53
N ILE A 225 0.14 13.95 8.99
CA ILE A 225 1.12 14.91 8.45
C ILE A 225 1.51 14.53 7.02
N LEU A 226 1.85 13.26 6.76
CA LEU A 226 2.29 12.79 5.44
C LEU A 226 1.20 12.98 4.39
N TRP A 227 -0.04 12.58 4.68
CA TRP A 227 -1.15 12.76 3.74
C TRP A 227 -1.44 14.23 3.43
N LYS A 228 -1.22 15.14 4.38
CA LYS A 228 -1.38 16.59 4.11
C LYS A 228 -0.22 17.15 3.29
N LYS A 229 1.02 16.77 3.62
CA LYS A 229 2.24 17.31 3.00
C LYS A 229 2.46 16.78 1.59
N ILE A 230 2.25 15.48 1.38
CA ILE A 230 2.61 14.82 0.12
C ILE A 230 1.64 15.17 -1.01
N PHE A 231 0.35 15.35 -0.71
CA PHE A 231 -0.66 15.67 -1.72
C PHE A 231 -0.93 17.18 -1.89
N ASN A 232 -0.09 18.03 -1.28
CA ASN A 232 -0.13 19.47 -1.52
C ASN A 232 0.90 19.85 -2.61
N ILE A 233 0.61 19.47 -3.86
CA ILE A 233 1.52 19.62 -5.01
C ILE A 233 0.96 20.68 -5.98
N SER A 234 1.83 21.51 -6.55
CA SER A 234 1.48 22.44 -7.63
C SER A 234 1.91 21.91 -9.00
N TRP A 235 1.26 22.38 -10.08
CA TRP A 235 1.58 21.98 -11.46
C TRP A 235 3.04 22.18 -11.85
N LYS A 236 3.70 23.25 -11.36
CA LYS A 236 5.13 23.51 -11.61
C LYS A 236 6.03 22.34 -11.19
N GLN A 237 5.65 21.60 -10.16
CA GLN A 237 6.41 20.45 -9.66
C GLN A 237 6.13 19.16 -10.45
N ALA A 238 4.95 19.06 -11.07
CA ALA A 238 4.55 17.95 -11.92
C ALA A 238 5.19 18.03 -13.32
N GLN A 239 5.22 19.22 -13.92
CA GLN A 239 5.69 19.45 -15.30
C GLN A 239 7.22 19.50 -15.48
N GLN A 240 7.99 19.81 -14.43
CA GLN A 240 9.45 19.97 -14.50
C GLN A 240 10.25 18.70 -14.86
N LYS A 241 9.58 17.54 -14.99
CA LYS A 241 10.21 16.26 -15.39
C LYS A 241 9.94 15.94 -16.86
N ASP A 242 8.78 16.29 -17.42
CA ASP A 242 8.46 16.07 -18.83
C ASP A 242 9.44 16.82 -19.75
N GLU A 243 9.82 18.05 -19.39
CA GLU A 243 10.86 18.81 -20.13
C GLU A 243 12.24 18.17 -20.05
N LYS A 244 12.60 17.54 -18.92
CA LYS A 244 13.91 16.87 -18.72
C LYS A 244 14.00 15.49 -19.37
N GLU A 245 12.88 14.80 -19.55
CA GLU A 245 12.81 13.53 -20.30
C GLU A 245 12.72 13.79 -21.81
N SER A 246 11.99 14.84 -22.24
CA SER A 246 11.94 15.24 -23.66
C SER A 246 13.24 15.86 -24.15
N SER A 247 14.10 16.41 -23.28
CA SER A 247 15.43 16.92 -23.65
C SER A 247 16.52 15.85 -23.65
N LYS A 248 16.18 14.61 -23.29
CA LYS A 248 17.09 13.44 -23.28
C LYS A 248 16.83 12.47 -24.44
N ILE A 249 15.80 12.75 -25.24
CA ILE A 249 15.49 12.10 -26.53
C ILE A 249 16.01 13.02 -27.63
#